data_AF-K8MVY8-F1
#
_entry.id   AF-K8MVY8-F1
#
_cell.length_a   1.000
_cell.length_b   1.000
_cell.length_c   1.000
_cell.angle_alpha   90.00
_cell.angle_beta   90.00
_cell.angle_gamma   90.00
#
_symmetry.space_group_name_H-M   'P 1'
#
loop_
_entity.id
_entity.type
_entity.pdbx_description
1 polymer ?
#
loop_
_entity_poly.entity_id
_entity_poly.type
_entity_poly.pdbx_seq_one_letter_code
_entity_poly.pdbx_strand_id
1 'polypeptide(L)'
;MSFNKPTKFGLAVVAIVTAITLVWIFFFTGTQSLDGIWLSNTDSMPVVYELNGKTKKVNTTHPIKKIIEGKEAKKEFVQKLSALNLPNIKTLADVDKKFHLKTKEVVIFKTDGSALYNLLQSNGTNVIFSDDLDDLAYYKSNLSEFKKRAVFQKIEYPDVLVGKWKNVTNNDDHLVFQITKNGASNTDVTAIYPLVDTDRINDKSGNSHSSDDKKNTEFEQVKKEIKNQGYTVKSAREVYKEAYTNSYIVPVDGGKKVIVLDKDYNFKSMVEKVK
;
A
#
# COMPACT_ATOMS: atom_id res chain seq x y z
N MET A 1 41.44 47.30 6.57
CA MET A 1 41.05 45.95 7.03
C MET A 1 39.60 45.72 6.67
N SER A 2 39.33 44.78 5.76
CA SER A 2 38.00 44.58 5.17
C SER A 2 37.20 43.49 5.88
N PHE A 3 35.98 43.86 6.21
CA PHE A 3 34.71 43.12 6.27
C PHE A 3 34.54 41.85 7.13
N ASN A 4 33.58 42.04 8.02
CA ASN A 4 32.84 41.16 8.91
C ASN A 4 31.73 40.40 8.16
N LYS A 5 31.55 39.08 8.39
CA LYS A 5 30.34 38.48 9.01
C LYS A 5 30.25 36.95 8.81
N PRO A 6 29.77 36.19 9.83
CA PRO A 6 29.62 34.74 9.77
C PRO A 6 28.36 34.27 9.04
N THR A 7 28.47 33.07 8.47
CA THR A 7 27.62 32.40 7.50
C THR A 7 26.29 31.91 8.09
N LYS A 8 25.15 32.36 7.52
CA LYS A 8 23.78 31.95 7.89
C LYS A 8 23.34 30.62 7.23
N PHE A 9 24.07 29.53 7.41
CA PHE A 9 23.68 28.21 6.85
C PHE A 9 23.00 27.26 7.86
N GLY A 10 23.00 27.59 9.16
CA GLY A 10 22.50 26.67 10.20
C GLY A 10 20.98 26.69 10.48
N LEU A 11 20.26 27.75 10.11
CA LEU A 11 18.84 27.89 10.48
C LEU A 11 17.85 27.34 9.43
N ALA A 12 18.23 27.27 8.15
CA ALA A 12 17.32 26.86 7.07
C ALA A 12 17.09 25.35 7.01
N VAL A 13 18.10 24.53 7.38
CA VAL A 13 18.01 23.08 7.32
C VAL A 13 17.09 22.52 8.42
N VAL A 14 17.13 23.11 9.62
CA VAL A 14 16.25 22.71 10.73
C VAL A 14 14.79 23.04 10.42
N ALA A 15 14.50 24.18 9.77
CA ALA A 15 13.15 24.56 9.39
C ALA A 15 12.54 23.63 8.32
N ILE A 16 13.33 23.17 7.32
CA ILE A 16 12.84 22.26 6.27
C ILE A 16 12.57 20.86 6.83
N VAL A 17 13.45 20.32 7.69
CA VAL A 17 13.24 18.99 8.30
C VAL A 17 12.03 18.99 9.25
N THR A 18 11.80 20.09 9.97
CA THR A 18 10.63 20.23 10.84
C THR A 18 9.35 20.46 10.03
N ALA A 19 9.41 21.14 8.88
CA ALA A 19 8.27 21.29 7.97
C ALA A 19 7.90 20.00 7.25
N ILE A 20 8.87 19.19 6.81
CA ILE A 20 8.58 17.87 6.19
C ILE A 20 7.98 16.91 7.22
N THR A 21 8.47 16.89 8.45
CA THR A 21 7.85 16.09 9.53
C THR A 21 6.48 16.63 9.97
N LEU A 22 6.24 17.94 9.93
CA LEU A 22 4.92 18.53 10.23
C LEU A 22 3.89 18.32 9.10
N VAL A 23 4.28 18.38 7.83
CA VAL A 23 3.37 18.06 6.70
C VAL A 23 2.87 16.61 6.80
N TRP A 24 3.66 15.68 7.33
CA TRP A 24 3.21 14.32 7.63
C TRP A 24 2.17 14.25 8.75
N ILE A 25 2.16 15.21 9.69
CA ILE A 25 1.24 15.24 10.83
C ILE A 25 -0.13 15.84 10.45
N PHE A 26 -0.20 16.73 9.46
CA PHE A 26 -1.45 17.42 9.10
C PHE A 26 -2.42 16.62 8.21
N PHE A 27 -2.09 15.41 7.76
CA PHE A 27 -3.03 14.53 7.04
C PHE A 27 -3.93 13.67 7.95
N PHE A 28 -3.83 13.77 9.29
CA PHE A 28 -4.51 12.87 10.23
C PHE A 28 -5.60 13.51 11.12
N THR A 29 -6.16 14.67 10.74
CA THR A 29 -7.25 15.32 11.50
C THR A 29 -8.63 15.21 10.87
N GLY A 30 -8.76 14.61 9.68
CA GLY A 30 -10.03 14.07 9.16
C GLY A 30 -10.13 12.58 9.45
N THR A 31 -11.34 12.02 9.50
CA THR A 31 -11.55 10.56 9.39
C THR A 31 -10.72 10.08 8.21
N GLN A 32 -9.68 9.28 8.44
CA GLN A 32 -8.77 8.87 7.37
C GLN A 32 -9.61 8.10 6.36
N SER A 33 -9.82 8.68 5.18
CA SER A 33 -10.63 8.04 4.16
C SER A 33 -10.04 6.66 3.87
N LEU A 34 -10.85 5.62 4.02
CA LEU A 34 -10.48 4.25 3.70
C LEU A 34 -10.23 4.09 2.20
N ASP A 35 -10.70 5.01 1.35
CA ASP A 35 -10.45 5.02 -0.10
C ASP A 35 -8.96 4.94 -0.42
N GLY A 36 -8.59 4.07 -1.37
CA GLY A 36 -7.21 3.83 -1.77
C GLY A 36 -6.76 2.39 -1.54
N ILE A 37 -5.44 2.20 -1.53
CA ILE A 37 -4.79 0.87 -1.50
C ILE A 37 -4.23 0.60 -0.12
N TRP A 38 -4.54 -0.58 0.40
CA TRP A 38 -4.06 -1.11 1.66
C TRP A 38 -3.23 -2.36 1.37
N LEU A 39 -1.99 -2.39 1.85
CA LEU A 39 -1.05 -3.51 1.65
C LEU A 39 -0.48 -3.97 2.99
N SER A 40 -0.50 -5.26 3.26
CA SER A 40 0.00 -5.84 4.53
C SER A 40 1.46 -6.25 4.46
N ASN A 41 1.89 -6.86 3.36
CA ASN A 41 3.28 -7.12 3.01
C ASN A 41 3.40 -7.38 1.51
N THR A 42 4.63 -7.52 0.99
CA THR A 42 4.87 -7.68 -0.46
C THR A 42 4.51 -9.07 -0.99
N ASP A 43 4.15 -10.02 -0.14
CA ASP A 43 3.75 -11.39 -0.53
C ASP A 43 2.22 -11.57 -0.50
N SER A 44 1.47 -10.49 -0.26
CA SER A 44 0.02 -10.52 -0.10
C SER A 44 -0.66 -9.64 -1.14
N MET A 45 -1.85 -10.05 -1.57
CA MET A 45 -2.69 -9.24 -2.47
C MET A 45 -3.20 -8.02 -1.71
N PRO A 46 -3.21 -6.81 -2.30
CA PRO A 46 -3.73 -5.64 -1.62
C PRO A 46 -5.25 -5.70 -1.44
N VAL A 47 -5.74 -4.85 -0.54
CA VAL A 47 -7.16 -4.49 -0.45
C VAL A 47 -7.31 -3.07 -0.98
N VAL A 48 -8.14 -2.90 -2.00
CA VAL A 48 -8.42 -1.63 -2.65
C VAL A 48 -9.85 -1.22 -2.35
N TYR A 49 -10.01 -0.02 -1.81
CA TYR A 49 -11.32 0.59 -1.60
C TYR A 49 -11.53 1.72 -2.59
N GLU A 50 -12.62 1.65 -3.34
CA GLU A 50 -13.10 2.71 -4.24
C GLU A 50 -14.41 3.26 -3.66
N LEU A 51 -14.32 4.30 -2.83
CA LEU A 51 -15.43 4.85 -2.04
C LEU A 51 -15.96 6.18 -2.60
N ASN A 52 -15.22 6.81 -3.51
CA ASN A 52 -15.55 8.10 -4.10
C ASN A 52 -16.44 8.01 -5.36
N GLY A 53 -16.61 6.80 -5.92
CA GLY A 53 -17.44 6.57 -7.10
C GLY A 53 -18.94 6.48 -6.80
N LYS A 54 -19.77 6.53 -7.86
CA LYS A 54 -21.23 6.30 -7.75
C LYS A 54 -21.56 4.96 -7.10
N THR A 55 -20.82 3.92 -7.50
CA THR A 55 -20.86 2.60 -6.87
C THR A 55 -19.58 2.44 -6.08
N LYS A 56 -19.72 2.27 -4.77
CA LYS A 56 -18.57 1.99 -3.90
C LYS A 56 -18.18 0.54 -4.00
N LYS A 57 -16.90 0.22 -3.99
CA LYS A 57 -16.41 -1.15 -4.22
C LYS A 57 -15.19 -1.50 -3.38
N VAL A 58 -15.01 -2.81 -3.18
CA VAL A 58 -13.77 -3.45 -2.76
C VAL A 58 -13.18 -4.19 -3.97
N ASN A 59 -11.88 -4.03 -4.20
CA ASN A 59 -11.10 -4.72 -5.23
C ASN A 59 -11.73 -4.66 -6.64
N THR A 60 -12.31 -3.52 -7.03
CA THR A 60 -12.94 -3.25 -8.35
C THR A 60 -14.21 -4.03 -8.67
N THR A 61 -14.42 -5.17 -8.01
CA THR A 61 -15.40 -6.19 -8.38
C THR A 61 -16.50 -6.40 -7.35
N HIS A 62 -16.27 -6.10 -6.07
CA HIS A 62 -17.21 -6.36 -4.99
C HIS A 62 -17.95 -5.08 -4.58
N PRO A 63 -19.22 -4.87 -4.96
CA PRO A 63 -19.95 -3.68 -4.58
C PRO A 63 -20.18 -3.62 -3.07
N ILE A 64 -19.94 -2.47 -2.47
CA ILE A 64 -20.27 -2.19 -1.08
C ILE A 64 -21.74 -1.75 -1.03
N LYS A 65 -22.58 -2.56 -0.40
CA LYS A 65 -24.02 -2.31 -0.25
C LYS A 65 -24.34 -1.42 0.95
N LYS A 66 -23.58 -1.57 2.03
CA LYS A 66 -23.74 -0.80 3.26
C LYS A 66 -22.37 -0.50 3.86
N ILE A 67 -22.22 0.71 4.37
CA ILE A 67 -21.10 1.12 5.22
C ILE A 67 -21.66 1.36 6.61
N ILE A 68 -21.05 0.77 7.62
CA ILE A 68 -21.44 0.90 9.03
C ILE A 68 -20.25 1.49 9.78
N GLU A 69 -20.48 2.56 10.53
CA GLU A 69 -19.43 3.35 11.20
C GLU A 69 -19.81 3.64 12.66
N GLY A 70 -18.84 4.18 13.41
CA GLY A 70 -19.07 4.71 14.76
C GLY A 70 -19.64 3.68 15.75
N LYS A 71 -20.66 4.08 16.50
CA LYS A 71 -21.24 3.24 17.57
C LYS A 71 -21.94 1.99 17.03
N GLU A 72 -22.57 2.08 15.86
CA GLU A 72 -23.25 0.94 15.22
C GLU A 72 -22.22 -0.13 14.81
N ALA A 73 -21.12 0.29 14.18
CA ALA A 73 -20.04 -0.63 13.79
C ALA A 73 -19.42 -1.33 15.00
N LYS A 74 -19.14 -0.59 16.07
CA LYS A 74 -18.61 -1.18 17.32
C LYS A 74 -19.57 -2.19 17.94
N LYS A 75 -20.87 -1.90 17.94
CA LYS A 75 -21.90 -2.83 18.44
C LYS A 75 -21.92 -4.12 17.63
N GLU A 76 -21.96 -4.01 16.31
CA GLU A 76 -21.99 -5.18 15.42
C GLU A 76 -20.72 -6.02 15.51
N PHE A 77 -19.55 -5.37 15.57
CA PHE A 77 -18.27 -6.04 15.79
C PHE A 77 -18.28 -6.87 17.08
N VAL A 78 -18.73 -6.31 18.21
CA VAL A 78 -18.80 -7.02 19.49
C VAL A 78 -19.82 -8.17 19.45
N GLN A 79 -20.95 -8.00 18.75
CA GLN A 79 -21.93 -9.07 18.56
C GLN A 79 -21.34 -10.24 17.77
N LYS A 80 -20.68 -9.97 16.64
CA LYS A 80 -20.00 -11.00 15.84
C LYS A 80 -18.88 -11.66 16.64
N LEU A 81 -18.04 -10.89 17.33
CA LEU A 81 -16.97 -11.41 18.20
C LEU A 81 -17.51 -12.34 19.29
N SER A 82 -18.63 -11.98 19.91
CA SER A 82 -19.27 -12.80 20.94
C SER A 82 -19.76 -14.14 20.38
N ALA A 83 -20.26 -14.15 19.14
CA ALA A 83 -20.71 -15.36 18.46
C ALA A 83 -19.57 -16.35 18.15
N LEU A 84 -18.34 -15.87 17.99
CA LEU A 84 -17.15 -16.72 17.82
C LEU A 84 -16.78 -17.52 19.07
N ASN A 85 -17.28 -17.10 20.24
CA ASN A 85 -17.03 -17.73 21.53
C ASN A 85 -15.53 -17.96 21.82
N LEU A 86 -14.69 -16.98 21.49
CA LEU A 86 -13.24 -17.06 21.72
C LEU A 86 -12.93 -16.91 23.23
N PRO A 87 -12.16 -17.84 23.83
CA PRO A 87 -11.76 -17.72 25.23
C PRO A 87 -10.98 -16.42 25.47
N ASN A 88 -11.43 -15.64 26.46
CA ASN A 88 -10.79 -14.40 26.91
C ASN A 88 -10.72 -13.27 25.86
N ILE A 89 -11.52 -13.32 24.78
CA ILE A 89 -11.64 -12.25 23.78
C ILE A 89 -13.14 -11.99 23.53
N LYS A 90 -13.73 -11.02 24.26
CA LYS A 90 -15.17 -10.72 24.18
C LYS A 90 -15.47 -9.29 23.76
N THR A 91 -14.50 -8.40 23.93
CA THR A 91 -14.63 -6.97 23.65
C THR A 91 -13.56 -6.51 22.67
N LEU A 92 -13.77 -5.34 22.06
CA LEU A 92 -12.73 -4.68 21.25
C LEU A 92 -11.45 -4.43 22.08
N ALA A 93 -11.57 -4.11 23.37
CA ALA A 93 -10.42 -3.91 24.25
C ALA A 93 -9.62 -5.21 24.47
N ASP A 94 -10.28 -6.37 24.50
CA ASP A 94 -9.60 -7.66 24.59
C ASP A 94 -8.83 -7.98 23.31
N VAL A 95 -9.45 -7.71 22.14
CA VAL A 95 -8.79 -7.82 20.83
C VAL A 95 -7.57 -6.90 20.80
N ASP A 96 -7.74 -5.63 21.17
CA ASP A 96 -6.65 -4.66 21.17
C ASP A 96 -5.50 -5.09 22.09
N LYS A 97 -5.82 -5.57 23.29
CA LYS A 97 -4.82 -6.09 24.23
C LYS A 97 -4.11 -7.32 23.67
N LYS A 98 -4.86 -8.29 23.11
CA LYS A 98 -4.32 -9.55 22.59
C LYS A 98 -3.38 -9.35 21.41
N PHE A 99 -3.72 -8.43 20.52
CA PHE A 99 -3.01 -8.19 19.27
C PHE A 99 -2.12 -6.94 19.29
N HIS A 100 -1.99 -6.29 20.44
CA HIS A 100 -1.23 -5.05 20.65
C HIS A 100 -1.65 -3.91 19.72
N LEU A 101 -2.97 -3.74 19.56
CA LEU A 101 -3.57 -2.72 18.72
C LEU A 101 -3.96 -1.48 19.53
N LYS A 102 -4.23 -0.38 18.83
CA LYS A 102 -4.77 0.87 19.36
C LYS A 102 -5.88 1.34 18.45
N THR A 103 -6.99 0.59 18.43
CA THR A 103 -8.09 0.82 17.52
C THR A 103 -8.80 2.14 17.85
N LYS A 104 -8.73 3.09 16.92
CA LYS A 104 -9.42 4.38 17.00
C LYS A 104 -10.88 4.23 16.57
N GLU A 105 -11.09 3.50 15.47
CA GLU A 105 -12.39 3.38 14.82
C GLU A 105 -12.60 1.99 14.23
N VAL A 106 -13.85 1.54 14.23
CA VAL A 106 -14.28 0.33 13.55
C VAL A 106 -15.20 0.77 12.41
N VAL A 107 -14.91 0.30 11.20
CA VAL A 107 -15.74 0.49 10.01
C VAL A 107 -16.03 -0.87 9.39
N ILE A 108 -17.29 -1.11 9.01
CA ILE A 108 -17.71 -2.38 8.41
C ILE A 108 -18.26 -2.09 7.02
N PHE A 109 -17.68 -2.73 6.01
CA PHE A 109 -18.22 -2.74 4.65
C PHE A 109 -18.97 -4.04 4.41
N LYS A 110 -20.25 -3.93 4.06
CA LYS A 110 -21.09 -5.07 3.67
C LYS A 110 -21.09 -5.21 2.16
N THR A 111 -20.71 -6.38 1.68
CA THR A 111 -20.75 -6.78 0.26
C THR A 111 -21.81 -7.87 0.07
N ASP A 112 -21.97 -8.35 -1.16
CA ASP A 112 -22.82 -9.51 -1.45
C ASP A 112 -22.18 -10.77 -0.85
N GLY A 113 -22.63 -11.17 0.34
CA GLY A 113 -22.24 -12.42 0.99
C GLY A 113 -21.15 -12.32 2.06
N SER A 114 -20.55 -11.15 2.30
CA SER A 114 -19.54 -10.99 3.35
C SER A 114 -19.51 -9.61 4.00
N ALA A 115 -18.69 -9.49 5.05
CA ALA A 115 -18.44 -8.24 5.75
C ALA A 115 -16.93 -8.06 5.94
N LEU A 116 -16.40 -6.92 5.51
CA LEU A 116 -15.02 -6.54 5.75
C LEU A 116 -14.97 -5.62 6.96
N TYR A 117 -14.36 -6.10 8.04
CA TYR A 117 -14.14 -5.34 9.26
C TYR A 117 -12.79 -4.63 9.15
N ASN A 118 -12.83 -3.32 9.31
CA ASN A 118 -11.67 -2.44 9.30
C ASN A 118 -11.51 -1.87 10.70
N LEU A 119 -10.40 -2.20 11.36
CA LEU A 119 -10.04 -1.62 12.64
C LEU A 119 -8.96 -0.59 12.37
N LEU A 120 -9.36 0.66 12.23
CA LEU A 120 -8.46 1.78 11.98
C LEU A 120 -7.65 2.07 13.23
N GLN A 121 -6.32 2.01 13.09
CA GLN A 121 -5.37 2.15 14.17
C GLN A 121 -4.94 3.60 14.35
N SER A 122 -4.59 3.98 15.58
CA SER A 122 -4.14 5.34 15.90
C SER A 122 -2.85 5.76 15.16
N ASN A 123 -2.06 4.81 14.67
CA ASN A 123 -0.84 5.05 13.88
C ASN A 123 -1.10 5.10 12.36
N GLY A 124 -2.37 5.07 11.92
CA GLY A 124 -2.76 5.15 10.51
C GLY A 124 -2.74 3.81 9.76
N THR A 125 -2.37 2.70 10.40
CA THR A 125 -2.58 1.35 9.81
C THR A 125 -4.03 0.91 9.98
N ASN A 126 -4.40 -0.17 9.30
CA ASN A 126 -5.72 -0.75 9.35
C ASN A 126 -5.60 -2.26 9.55
N VAL A 127 -6.35 -2.82 10.50
CA VAL A 127 -6.48 -4.28 10.57
C VAL A 127 -7.68 -4.68 9.73
N ILE A 128 -7.43 -5.46 8.68
CA ILE A 128 -8.45 -5.95 7.75
C ILE A 128 -8.47 -7.46 7.85
N PHE A 129 -9.64 -8.03 8.09
CA PHE A 129 -9.84 -9.47 8.10
C PHE A 129 -10.42 -9.93 6.76
N SER A 130 -9.75 -10.90 6.13
CA SER A 130 -10.09 -11.40 4.81
C SER A 130 -11.26 -12.38 4.84
N ASP A 131 -11.41 -13.13 5.94
CA ASP A 131 -12.46 -14.13 6.13
C ASP A 131 -13.31 -13.81 7.37
N ASP A 132 -13.91 -12.62 7.40
CA ASP A 132 -14.69 -12.11 8.54
C ASP A 132 -13.85 -12.14 9.85
N LEU A 133 -14.46 -12.01 11.02
CA LEU A 133 -13.77 -12.08 12.31
C LEU A 133 -13.30 -13.49 12.67
N ASP A 134 -13.62 -14.52 11.88
CA ASP A 134 -13.15 -15.90 12.10
C ASP A 134 -11.62 -15.99 12.03
N ASP A 135 -10.97 -15.10 11.26
CA ASP A 135 -9.52 -14.89 11.22
C ASP A 135 -8.91 -14.69 12.63
N LEU A 136 -9.63 -14.07 13.57
CA LEU A 136 -9.16 -13.89 14.95
C LEU A 136 -8.89 -15.23 15.65
N ALA A 137 -9.68 -16.26 15.33
CA ALA A 137 -9.52 -17.61 15.88
C ALA A 137 -8.19 -18.25 15.42
N TYR A 138 -7.80 -18.00 14.18
CA TYR A 138 -6.53 -18.44 13.60
C TYR A 138 -5.35 -17.66 14.20
N TYR A 139 -5.46 -16.34 14.27
CA TYR A 139 -4.36 -15.47 14.68
C TYR A 139 -4.09 -15.46 16.19
N LYS A 140 -5.03 -15.90 17.04
CA LYS A 140 -4.87 -15.87 18.51
C LYS A 140 -3.61 -16.58 19.02
N SER A 141 -3.12 -17.59 18.31
CA SER A 141 -1.90 -18.33 18.65
C SER A 141 -0.69 -17.93 17.82
N ASN A 142 -0.84 -17.04 16.82
CA ASN A 142 0.22 -16.66 15.90
C ASN A 142 0.23 -15.15 15.62
N LEU A 143 0.73 -14.39 16.58
CA LEU A 143 0.82 -12.93 16.48
C LEU A 143 1.77 -12.46 15.36
N SER A 144 2.79 -13.26 15.03
CA SER A 144 3.70 -12.97 13.91
C SER A 144 2.94 -12.99 12.59
N GLU A 145 2.12 -14.01 12.37
CA GLU A 145 1.31 -14.11 11.16
C GLU A 145 0.20 -13.07 11.09
N PHE A 146 -0.39 -12.72 12.24
CA PHE A 146 -1.34 -11.63 12.35
C PHE A 146 -0.75 -10.31 11.84
N LYS A 147 0.44 -9.94 12.35
CA LYS A 147 1.13 -8.72 11.93
C LYS A 147 1.44 -8.71 10.45
N LYS A 148 1.80 -9.88 9.89
CA LYS A 148 2.10 -10.02 8.47
C LYS A 148 0.86 -9.88 7.59
N ARG A 149 -0.24 -10.53 7.93
CA ARG A 149 -1.37 -10.72 7.01
C ARG A 149 -2.54 -9.79 7.24
N ALA A 150 -2.82 -9.46 8.50
CA ALA A 150 -4.02 -8.73 8.89
C ALA A 150 -3.76 -7.24 9.11
N VAL A 151 -2.52 -6.82 9.35
CA VAL A 151 -2.16 -5.40 9.52
C VAL A 151 -1.76 -4.82 8.17
N PHE A 152 -2.56 -3.90 7.66
CA PHE A 152 -2.34 -3.22 6.40
C PHE A 152 -1.91 -1.79 6.63
N GLN A 153 -0.98 -1.32 5.80
CA GLN A 153 -0.63 0.08 5.68
C GLN A 153 -1.19 0.65 4.39
N LYS A 154 -1.60 1.92 4.46
CA LYS A 154 -2.03 2.64 3.28
C LYS A 154 -0.81 2.97 2.41
N ILE A 155 -0.91 2.74 1.11
CA ILE A 155 0.12 3.14 0.15
C ILE A 155 -0.46 4.08 -0.90
N GLU A 156 0.41 4.93 -1.44
CA GLU A 156 0.08 5.80 -2.57
C GLU A 156 0.52 5.12 -3.86
N TYR A 157 -0.38 5.10 -4.84
CA TYR A 157 -0.06 4.57 -6.15
C TYR A 157 0.75 5.60 -6.95
N PRO A 158 1.79 5.20 -7.70
CA PRO A 158 2.61 6.16 -8.44
C PRO A 158 1.83 6.87 -9.55
N ASP A 159 1.68 8.19 -9.45
CA ASP A 159 0.95 9.02 -10.43
C ASP A 159 1.46 8.85 -11.88
N VAL A 160 2.76 8.61 -12.04
CA VAL A 160 3.39 8.36 -13.35
C VAL A 160 2.77 7.15 -14.07
N LEU A 161 2.31 6.15 -13.32
CA LEU A 161 1.69 4.92 -13.82
C LEU A 161 0.18 5.06 -14.07
N VAL A 162 -0.46 6.12 -13.59
CA VAL A 162 -1.90 6.35 -13.81
C VAL A 162 -2.14 6.75 -15.27
N GLY A 163 -3.11 6.10 -15.91
CA GLY A 163 -3.47 6.38 -17.30
C GLY A 163 -3.83 5.14 -18.11
N LYS A 164 -3.99 5.33 -19.42
CA LYS A 164 -4.20 4.25 -20.38
C LYS A 164 -2.87 3.83 -20.98
N TRP A 165 -2.67 2.53 -21.12
CA TRP A 165 -1.43 1.91 -21.56
C TRP A 165 -1.73 0.85 -22.61
N LYS A 166 -0.85 0.75 -23.62
CA LYS A 166 -0.83 -0.34 -24.59
C LYS A 166 0.47 -1.12 -24.44
N ASN A 167 0.41 -2.44 -24.59
CA ASN A 167 1.62 -3.25 -24.66
C ASN A 167 2.27 -3.07 -26.04
N VAL A 168 3.57 -2.77 -26.09
CA VAL A 168 4.34 -2.59 -27.34
C VAL A 168 5.34 -3.73 -27.60
N THR A 169 5.40 -4.70 -26.70
CA THR A 169 6.17 -5.94 -26.85
C THR A 169 5.34 -7.11 -27.36
N ASN A 170 4.02 -7.04 -27.22
CA ASN A 170 3.09 -7.99 -27.79
C ASN A 170 2.45 -7.34 -29.03
N ASN A 171 2.38 -8.06 -30.15
CA ASN A 171 1.80 -7.57 -31.40
C ASN A 171 0.26 -7.55 -31.39
N ASP A 172 -0.36 -7.82 -30.24
CA ASP A 172 -1.80 -7.68 -30.07
C ASP A 172 -2.14 -6.23 -29.70
N ASP A 173 -2.36 -5.42 -30.74
CA ASP A 173 -2.75 -4.01 -30.65
C ASP A 173 -4.08 -3.77 -29.93
N HIS A 174 -4.84 -4.83 -29.60
CA HIS A 174 -6.12 -4.73 -28.90
C HIS A 174 -5.99 -4.69 -27.36
N LEU A 175 -4.80 -4.95 -26.80
CA LEU A 175 -4.59 -4.96 -25.35
C LEU A 175 -4.25 -3.56 -24.81
N VAL A 176 -5.28 -2.72 -24.69
CA VAL A 176 -5.25 -1.46 -23.93
C VAL A 176 -5.84 -1.67 -22.55
N PHE A 177 -5.09 -1.29 -21.51
CA PHE A 177 -5.57 -1.31 -20.13
C PHE A 177 -5.47 0.07 -19.49
N GLN A 178 -6.32 0.33 -18.51
CA GLN A 178 -6.34 1.57 -17.77
C GLN A 178 -5.93 1.30 -16.32
N ILE A 179 -5.02 2.11 -15.79
CA ILE A 179 -4.66 2.11 -14.38
C ILE A 179 -5.23 3.37 -13.72
N THR A 180 -5.96 3.19 -12.62
CA THR A 180 -6.51 4.28 -11.81
C THR A 180 -5.54 4.70 -10.69
N LYS A 181 -5.87 5.80 -9.98
CA LYS A 181 -5.13 6.25 -8.79
C LYS A 181 -5.13 5.24 -7.64
N ASN A 182 -6.06 4.29 -7.65
CA ASN A 182 -6.16 3.24 -6.64
C ASN A 182 -5.53 1.93 -7.15
N GLY A 183 -4.70 1.95 -8.20
CA GLY A 183 -4.02 0.77 -8.71
C GLY A 183 -4.93 -0.29 -9.34
N ALA A 184 -6.22 0.01 -9.45
CA ALA A 184 -7.19 -0.82 -10.13
C ALA A 184 -7.02 -0.72 -11.65
N SER A 185 -7.02 -1.89 -12.28
CA SER A 185 -7.18 -2.08 -13.71
C SER A 185 -8.55 -2.68 -14.03
N ASN A 186 -8.85 -2.84 -15.32
CA ASN A 186 -10.15 -3.32 -15.80
C ASN A 186 -10.55 -4.70 -15.24
N THR A 187 -9.57 -5.53 -14.82
CA THR A 187 -9.82 -6.90 -14.34
C THR A 187 -9.08 -7.26 -13.06
N ASP A 188 -8.16 -6.43 -12.58
CA ASP A 188 -7.29 -6.79 -11.46
C ASP A 188 -6.87 -5.58 -10.62
N VAL A 189 -6.49 -5.82 -9.37
CA VAL A 189 -5.92 -4.82 -8.47
C VAL A 189 -4.49 -5.17 -8.15
N THR A 190 -3.58 -4.23 -8.38
CA THR A 190 -2.18 -4.40 -8.03
C THR A 190 -1.70 -3.26 -7.15
N ALA A 191 -0.78 -3.59 -6.24
CA ALA A 191 -0.11 -2.61 -5.41
C ALA A 191 1.30 -2.41 -5.96
N ILE A 192 1.57 -1.20 -6.45
CA ILE A 192 2.90 -0.81 -6.91
C ILE A 192 3.43 0.25 -5.97
N TYR A 193 4.67 0.11 -5.56
CA TYR A 193 5.30 1.00 -4.58
C TYR A 193 6.78 1.24 -4.93
N PRO A 194 7.39 2.37 -4.49
CA PRO A 194 8.79 2.64 -4.77
C PRO A 194 9.71 1.56 -4.18
N LEU A 195 10.77 1.15 -4.89
CA LEU A 195 11.74 0.15 -4.42
C LEU A 195 12.30 0.51 -3.02
N VAL A 196 12.52 1.81 -2.77
CA VAL A 196 13.00 2.33 -1.49
C VAL A 196 12.09 2.04 -0.29
N ASP A 197 10.78 1.87 -0.54
CA ASP A 197 9.76 1.61 0.48
C ASP A 197 9.62 0.12 0.83
N THR A 198 10.37 -0.77 0.16
CA THR A 198 10.28 -2.22 0.36
C THR A 198 10.38 -2.62 1.83
N ASP A 199 11.31 -2.04 2.59
CA ASP A 199 11.49 -2.39 4.01
C ASP A 199 10.33 -1.96 4.87
N ARG A 200 9.84 -0.73 4.65
CA ARG A 200 8.69 -0.20 5.37
C ARG A 200 7.49 -1.11 5.16
N ILE A 201 7.27 -1.58 3.93
CA ILE A 201 6.17 -2.47 3.57
C ILE A 201 6.39 -3.89 4.09
N ASN A 202 7.62 -4.39 4.07
CA ASN A 202 7.96 -5.72 4.55
C ASN A 202 8.34 -5.77 6.02
N ASP A 203 8.09 -4.72 6.80
CA ASP A 203 8.41 -4.74 8.21
C ASP A 203 7.46 -5.63 9.01
N LYS A 204 7.68 -6.94 8.88
CA LYS A 204 6.85 -8.02 9.44
C LYS A 204 6.97 -8.11 10.98
N SER A 205 7.93 -7.42 11.59
CA SER A 205 8.27 -7.58 13.02
C SER A 205 8.60 -6.28 13.77
N GLY A 206 8.71 -5.13 13.09
CA GLY A 206 9.33 -3.92 13.64
C GLY A 206 10.85 -3.94 13.56
N ASN A 207 11.43 -4.86 12.76
CA ASN A 207 12.87 -5.08 12.64
C ASN A 207 13.28 -5.65 11.27
N SER A 208 12.43 -5.57 10.24
CA SER A 208 12.83 -5.89 8.88
C SER A 208 13.42 -4.63 8.24
N HIS A 209 14.74 -4.55 8.30
CA HIS A 209 15.50 -3.68 7.42
C HIS A 209 16.22 -4.61 6.44
N SER A 210 15.90 -4.52 5.14
CA SER A 210 16.93 -4.90 4.17
C SER A 210 18.09 -3.93 4.35
N SER A 211 19.32 -4.45 4.26
CA SER A 211 20.46 -3.56 4.26
C SER A 211 20.34 -2.62 3.06
N ASP A 212 20.78 -1.37 3.23
CA ASP A 212 20.93 -0.44 2.11
C ASP A 212 21.75 -1.08 0.98
N ASP A 213 22.69 -1.98 1.32
CA ASP A 213 23.45 -2.81 0.38
C ASP A 213 22.57 -3.70 -0.52
N LYS A 214 21.50 -4.30 0.04
CA LYS A 214 20.58 -5.15 -0.74
C LYS A 214 19.76 -4.31 -1.72
N LYS A 215 19.20 -3.18 -1.28
CA LYS A 215 18.47 -2.27 -2.18
C LYS A 215 19.37 -1.69 -3.27
N ASN A 216 20.60 -1.33 -2.92
CA ASN A 216 21.58 -0.84 -3.88
C ASN A 216 21.93 -1.92 -4.91
N THR A 217 22.05 -3.17 -4.46
CA THR A 217 22.25 -4.32 -5.36
C THR A 217 21.06 -4.53 -6.30
N GLU A 218 19.82 -4.54 -5.80
CA GLU A 218 18.60 -4.64 -6.61
C GLU A 218 18.55 -3.50 -7.65
N PHE A 219 18.83 -2.27 -7.23
CA PHE A 219 18.84 -1.11 -8.11
C PHE A 219 19.90 -1.21 -9.22
N GLU A 220 21.13 -1.62 -8.92
CA GLU A 220 22.17 -1.73 -9.95
C GLU A 220 21.86 -2.83 -10.98
N GLN A 221 21.22 -3.94 -10.58
CA GLN A 221 20.74 -4.96 -11.54
C GLN A 221 19.65 -4.40 -12.46
N VAL A 222 18.63 -3.75 -11.89
CA VAL A 222 17.56 -3.10 -12.67
C VAL A 222 18.15 -2.06 -13.61
N LYS A 223 19.03 -1.18 -13.11
CA LYS A 223 19.68 -0.13 -13.90
C LYS A 223 20.50 -0.67 -15.05
N LYS A 224 21.23 -1.79 -14.85
CA LYS A 224 21.95 -2.49 -15.91
C LYS A 224 20.99 -2.97 -16.99
N GLU A 225 19.89 -3.62 -16.62
CA GLU A 225 18.94 -4.13 -17.60
C GLU A 225 18.22 -3.01 -18.36
N ILE A 226 17.80 -1.95 -17.67
CA ILE A 226 17.19 -0.77 -18.30
C ILE A 226 18.15 -0.12 -19.31
N LYS A 227 19.46 -0.13 -19.03
CA LYS A 227 20.49 0.32 -19.98
C LYS A 227 20.59 -0.60 -21.20
N ASN A 228 20.47 -1.92 -21.04
CA ASN A 228 20.44 -2.87 -22.16
C ASN A 228 19.25 -2.62 -23.09
N GLN A 229 18.13 -2.15 -22.54
CA GLN A 229 16.94 -1.74 -23.31
C GLN A 229 17.07 -0.34 -23.95
N GLY A 230 18.23 0.34 -23.82
CA GLY A 230 18.48 1.65 -24.42
C GLY A 230 17.97 2.84 -23.61
N TYR A 231 17.59 2.65 -22.35
CA TYR A 231 17.08 3.71 -21.47
C TYR A 231 18.02 3.95 -20.28
N THR A 232 17.69 4.96 -19.47
CA THR A 232 18.43 5.26 -18.25
C THR A 232 17.47 5.46 -17.08
N VAL A 233 17.90 5.05 -15.90
CA VAL A 233 17.23 5.30 -14.62
C VAL A 233 18.27 5.84 -13.65
N LYS A 234 17.96 6.93 -12.94
CA LYS A 234 18.95 7.68 -12.17
C LYS A 234 18.94 7.34 -10.69
N SER A 235 17.83 6.81 -10.19
CA SER A 235 17.63 6.56 -8.77
C SER A 235 16.76 5.34 -8.52
N ALA A 236 17.01 4.64 -7.42
CA ALA A 236 16.12 3.60 -6.89
C ALA A 236 14.70 4.13 -6.60
N ARG A 237 14.51 5.45 -6.43
CA ARG A 237 13.19 6.06 -6.27
C ARG A 237 12.34 6.06 -7.55
N GLU A 238 12.99 5.96 -8.70
CA GLU A 238 12.34 5.86 -10.02
C GLU A 238 12.03 4.41 -10.40
N VAL A 239 12.48 3.45 -9.59
CA VAL A 239 12.17 2.03 -9.71
C VAL A 239 11.06 1.69 -8.75
N TYR A 240 10.03 1.01 -9.24
CA TYR A 240 8.92 0.54 -8.44
C TYR A 240 8.90 -0.99 -8.41
N LYS A 241 8.31 -1.55 -7.36
CA LYS A 241 8.02 -2.98 -7.26
C LYS A 241 6.53 -3.20 -7.29
N GLU A 242 6.14 -4.24 -8.00
CA GLU A 242 4.80 -4.80 -7.90
C GLU A 242 4.75 -5.76 -6.71
N ALA A 243 3.78 -5.56 -5.81
CA ALA A 243 3.50 -6.49 -4.74
C ALA A 243 3.06 -7.85 -5.32
N TYR A 244 3.27 -8.92 -4.55
CA TYR A 244 3.01 -10.31 -4.89
C TYR A 244 3.94 -10.91 -5.96
N THR A 245 4.04 -10.29 -7.14
CA THR A 245 4.89 -10.81 -8.23
C THR A 245 6.37 -10.51 -8.03
N ASN A 246 6.68 -9.47 -7.24
CA ASN A 246 8.02 -8.91 -7.05
C ASN A 246 8.67 -8.43 -8.37
N SER A 247 7.85 -8.12 -9.38
CA SER A 247 8.30 -7.54 -10.65
C SER A 247 8.78 -6.10 -10.44
N TYR A 248 9.71 -5.65 -11.27
CA TYR A 248 10.18 -4.26 -11.28
C TYR A 248 9.49 -3.48 -12.39
N ILE A 249 8.98 -2.31 -12.03
CA ILE A 249 8.22 -1.42 -12.90
C ILE A 249 9.01 -0.13 -13.01
N VAL A 250 9.49 0.19 -14.21
CA VAL A 250 10.40 1.32 -14.43
C VAL A 250 9.84 2.25 -15.49
N PRO A 251 9.28 3.41 -15.10
CA PRO A 251 8.93 4.47 -16.02
C PRO A 251 10.18 5.03 -16.71
N VAL A 252 10.12 5.14 -18.04
CA VAL A 252 11.19 5.69 -18.89
C VAL A 252 10.60 6.72 -19.86
N ASP A 253 11.47 7.45 -20.57
CA ASP A 253 11.07 8.51 -21.53
C ASP A 253 10.09 9.54 -20.91
N GLY A 254 10.43 10.01 -19.70
CA GLY A 254 9.60 10.95 -18.95
C GLY A 254 8.24 10.39 -18.51
N GLY A 255 8.12 9.06 -18.37
CA GLY A 255 6.88 8.39 -17.97
C GLY A 255 5.91 8.13 -19.12
N LYS A 256 6.36 8.27 -20.37
CA LYS A 256 5.57 7.89 -21.56
C LYS A 256 5.61 6.38 -21.82
N LYS A 257 6.65 5.70 -21.33
CA LYS A 257 6.81 4.26 -21.44
C LYS A 257 7.12 3.68 -20.06
N VAL A 258 6.80 2.41 -19.87
CA VAL A 258 7.17 1.65 -18.68
C VAL A 258 7.76 0.32 -19.14
N ILE A 259 8.91 -0.01 -18.58
CA ILE A 259 9.54 -1.33 -18.75
C ILE A 259 9.19 -2.17 -17.52
N VAL A 260 8.78 -3.41 -17.77
CA VAL A 260 8.52 -4.42 -16.74
C VAL A 260 9.62 -5.47 -16.80
N LEU A 261 10.28 -5.67 -15.66
CA LEU A 261 11.23 -6.77 -15.44
C LEU A 261 10.61 -7.76 -14.45
N ASP A 262 10.90 -9.06 -14.60
CA ASP A 262 10.54 -10.02 -13.54
C ASP A 262 11.42 -9.90 -12.31
N LYS A 263 11.09 -10.68 -11.29
CA LYS A 263 11.85 -10.79 -10.03
C LYS A 263 13.33 -11.15 -10.23
N ASP A 264 13.68 -11.76 -11.37
CA ASP A 264 15.02 -12.20 -11.74
C ASP A 264 15.71 -11.20 -12.69
N TYR A 265 15.16 -9.98 -12.79
CA TYR A 265 15.64 -8.85 -13.58
C TYR A 265 15.58 -9.04 -15.09
N ASN A 266 14.87 -10.06 -15.59
CA ASN A 266 14.73 -10.26 -17.03
C ASN A 266 13.66 -9.35 -17.60
N PHE A 267 13.92 -8.77 -18.77
CA PHE A 267 12.92 -8.03 -19.53
C PHE A 267 11.68 -8.90 -19.81
N LYS A 268 10.50 -8.40 -19.44
CA LYS A 268 9.22 -9.07 -19.69
C LYS A 268 8.39 -8.36 -20.74
N SER A 269 8.23 -7.05 -20.58
CA SER A 269 7.39 -6.28 -21.47
C SER A 269 7.71 -4.80 -21.42
N MET A 270 7.21 -4.08 -22.41
CA MET A 270 7.17 -2.64 -22.41
C MET A 270 5.76 -2.18 -22.74
N VAL A 271 5.29 -1.17 -22.02
CA VAL A 271 4.01 -0.52 -22.30
C VAL A 271 4.23 0.95 -22.60
N GLU A 272 3.38 1.51 -23.47
CA GLU A 272 3.40 2.91 -23.88
C GLU A 272 2.07 3.57 -23.52
N LYS A 273 2.15 4.82 -23.06
CA LYS A 273 0.98 5.60 -22.66
C LYS A 273 0.17 5.95 -23.91
N VAL A 274 -1.13 5.66 -23.86
CA VAL A 274 -2.06 6.03 -24.93
C VAL A 274 -2.42 7.51 -24.74
N LYS A 275 -2.36 8.27 -25.84
CA LYS A 275 -2.73 9.69 -25.87
C LYS A 275 -4.23 9.90 -25.74
#